data_AF-A0A2E1AJL6-F1
#
_entry.id   AF-A0A2E1AJL6-F1
#
_cell.length_a   1.000
_cell.length_b   1.000
_cell.length_c   1.000
_cell.angle_alpha   90.00
_cell.angle_beta   90.00
_cell.angle_gamma   90.00
#
_symmetry.space_group_name_H-M   'P 1'
#
loop_
_entity.id
_entity.type
_entity.pdbx_description
1 polymer ?
#
loop_
_entity_poly.entity_id
_entity_poly.type
_entity_poly.pdbx_seq_one_letter_code
_entity_poly.pdbx_strand_id
1 'polypeptide(L)' 'MTERLENRQQARQLIFEYNEVWYNRCRRHSTLGYLSLEQYEQLAA' A
#
# COMPACT_ATOMS: atom_id res chain seq x y z
N MET A 1 -9.32 -2.55 -18.94
CA MET A 1 -8.55 -3.79 -19.18
C MET A 1 -8.47 -4.50 -17.85
N THR A 2 -9.30 -5.53 -17.64
CA THR A 2 -9.36 -6.24 -16.36
C THR A 2 -8.56 -7.52 -16.53
N GLU A 3 -7.41 -7.59 -15.86
CA GLU A 3 -6.54 -8.76 -15.92
C GLU A 3 -7.20 -9.91 -15.14
N ARG A 4 -7.27 -11.11 -15.73
CA ARG A 4 -7.74 -12.30 -15.01
C ARG A 4 -6.58 -12.89 -14.23
N LEU A 5 -6.82 -13.12 -12.95
CA LEU A 5 -5.87 -13.77 -12.05
C LEU A 5 -6.14 -15.27 -12.10
N GLU A 6 -5.15 -16.04 -12.51
CA GLU A 6 -5.31 -17.45 -12.83
C GLU A 6 -5.41 -18.32 -11.58
N ASN A 7 -4.86 -17.85 -10.46
CA ASN A 7 -4.89 -18.56 -9.18
C ASN A 7 -4.89 -17.61 -7.97
N ARG A 8 -5.25 -18.16 -6.80
CA ARG A 8 -5.34 -17.39 -5.54
C ARG A 8 -4.00 -16.82 -5.09
N GLN A 9 -2.89 -17.47 -5.43
CA GLN A 9 -1.55 -17.03 -5.02
C GLN A 9 -1.16 -15.74 -5.75
N GLN A 10 -1.38 -15.68 -7.06
CA GLN A 10 -1.16 -14.50 -7.90
C GLN A 10 -2.03 -13.33 -7.43
N ALA A 11 -3.32 -13.59 -7.12
CA ALA A 11 -4.20 -12.57 -6.56
C ALA A 11 -3.70 -12.02 -5.22
N ARG A 12 -3.25 -12.91 -4.33
CA ARG A 12 -2.70 -12.50 -3.03
C ARG A 12 -1.44 -11.64 -3.19
N GLN A 13 -0.57 -11.99 -4.14
CA GLN A 13 0.65 -11.24 -4.40
C GLN A 13 0.35 -9.84 -4.94
N LEU A 14 -0.56 -9.71 -5.90
CA LEU A 14 -0.96 -8.41 -6.45
C LEU A 14 -1.64 -7.53 -5.41
N ILE A 15 -2.52 -8.10 -4.59
CA ILE A 15 -3.18 -7.36 -3.49
C ILE A 15 -2.14 -6.90 -2.47
N PHE A 16 -1.15 -7.74 -2.15
CA PHE A 16 -0.08 -7.39 -1.23
C PHE A 16 0.77 -6.26 -1.79
N GLU A 17 1.24 -6.38 -3.04
CA GLU A 17 2.07 -5.37 -3.69
C GLU A 17 1.32 -4.03 -3.77
N TYR A 18 0.07 -4.05 -4.21
CA TYR A 18 -0.75 -2.84 -4.25
C TYR A 18 -0.92 -2.22 -2.86
N ASN A 19 -1.21 -3.00 -1.81
CA ASN A 19 -1.45 -2.45 -0.48
C ASN A 19 -0.17 -1.97 0.21
N GLU A 20 0.86 -2.81 0.29
CA GLU A 20 2.07 -2.52 1.08
C GLU A 20 3.08 -1.66 0.33
N VAL A 21 3.28 -1.95 -0.95
CA VAL A 21 4.32 -1.28 -1.74
C VAL A 21 3.81 0.03 -2.33
N TRP A 22 2.52 0.16 -2.65
CA TRP A 22 2.00 1.38 -3.28
C TRP A 22 1.04 2.16 -2.38
N TYR A 23 -0.07 1.55 -1.98
CA TYR A 23 -1.17 2.23 -1.32
C TYR A 23 -0.76 2.78 0.05
N ASN A 24 -0.13 1.99 0.91
CA ASN A 24 0.29 2.45 2.24
C ASN A 24 1.37 3.55 2.18
N ARG A 25 2.23 3.53 1.15
CA ARG A 25 3.25 4.58 0.95
C ARG A 25 2.66 5.91 0.49
N CYS A 26 1.59 5.88 -0.29
CA CYS A 26 0.96 7.09 -0.83
C CYS A 26 -0.24 7.57 0.00
N ARG A 27 -0.92 6.68 0.73
CA ARG A 27 -2.12 7.00 1.50
C ARG A 27 -1.77 7.92 2.65
N ARG A 28 -2.40 9.09 2.65
CA ARG A 28 -2.33 10.05 3.75
C ARG A 28 -3.36 9.72 4.80
N HIS A 29 -2.95 9.77 6.06
CA HIS A 29 -3.82 9.49 7.20
C HIS A 29 -4.07 10.77 7.98
N SER A 30 -5.34 11.13 8.18
CA SER A 30 -5.71 12.31 8.97
C SER A 30 -5.20 12.24 10.41
N THR A 31 -5.13 11.03 10.98
CA THR A 31 -4.55 10.76 12.31
C THR A 31 -3.04 10.97 12.37
N LEU A 32 -2.33 10.88 11.24
CA LEU A 32 -0.89 11.15 11.12
C LEU A 32 -0.61 12.58 10.63
N GLY A 33 -1.58 13.49 10.71
CA GLY A 33 -1.41 14.86 10.21
C GLY A 33 -1.36 14.96 8.69
N TYR A 34 -2.06 14.07 7.99
CA TYR A 34 -2.05 13.94 6.52
C TYR A 34 -0.69 13.52 5.94
N LEU A 35 0.13 12.85 6.74
CA LEU A 35 1.33 12.16 6.27
C LEU A 35 0.99 10.73 5.84
N SER A 36 1.80 10.19 4.93
CA SER A 36 1.79 8.76 4.68
C SER A 36 2.56 8.00 5.76
N LEU A 37 2.33 6.67 5.84
CA LEU A 37 3.04 5.80 6.78
C LEU A 37 4.56 5.93 6.61
N GLU A 38 5.05 5.89 5.38
CA GLU A 38 6.48 6.07 5.10
C GLU A 38 7.00 7.42 5.59
N GLN A 39 6.29 8.52 5.30
CA GLN A 39 6.69 9.86 5.76
C GLN A 39 6.68 9.95 7.28
N TYR A 40 5.71 9.32 7.93
CA TYR A 40 5.62 9.27 9.37
C TYR A 40 6.79 8.49 9.98
N GLU A 41 7.15 7.33 9.43
CA GLU A 41 8.31 6.55 9.89
C GLU A 41 9.64 7.30 9.68
N GLN A 42 9.80 8.03 8.57
CA GLN A 42 10.99 8.84 8.31
C GLN A 42 11.16 10.02 9.28
N LEU A 43 10.05 10.56 9.83
CA LEU A 43 10.09 11.64 10.82
C LEU A 43 10.24 11.14 12.25
N ALA A 44 9.91 9.87 12.51
CA ALA A 44 10.05 9.24 13.81
C ALA A 44 11.46 8.69 14.09
N ALA A 45 12.30 8.61 13.04
CA ALA A 45 13.72 8.23 13.10
C ALA A 45 14.61 9.44 13.44
#